data_AF-A0A6L9QVX7-F1
#
_entry.id   AF-A0A6L9QVX7-F1
#
_cell.length_a   1.000
_cell.length_b   1.000
_cell.length_c   1.000
_cell.angle_alpha   90.00
_cell.angle_beta   90.00
_cell.angle_gamma   90.00
#
_symmetry.space_group_name_H-M   'P 1'
#
loop_
_entity.id
_entity.type
_entity.pdbx_description
1 polymer ?
#
loop_
_entity_poly.entity_id
_entity_poly.type
_entity_poly.pdbx_seq_one_letter_code
_entity_poly.pdbx_strand_id
1 'polypeptide(L)'
;GIEGAVAATAEEVYLGLDEEERLVARRLFGRLVHIADDTGVTRRRVAERELGDEARDVLDLFVGQRLVTARADGVEIAHEALLFAWPRLRAWLDADRAGLRTHRRLTAGA
;
A
#
# COMPACT_ATOMS: atom_id res chain seq x y z
N GLY A 1 0.85 20.71 -6.34
CA GLY A 1 0.13 19.88 -7.34
C GLY A 1 -0.68 18.82 -6.62
N ILE A 2 -1.64 18.17 -7.30
CA ILE A 2 -2.54 17.16 -6.70
C ILE A 2 -1.75 16.01 -6.06
N GLU A 3 -0.64 15.60 -6.67
CA GLU A 3 0.23 14.52 -6.16
C GLU A 3 0.77 14.80 -4.76
N GLY A 4 1.27 16.03 -4.52
CA GLY A 4 1.79 16.43 -3.21
C GLY A 4 0.71 16.54 -2.13
N ALA A 5 -0.50 16.96 -2.51
CA ALA A 5 -1.63 17.03 -1.58
C ALA A 5 -2.07 15.63 -1.13
N VAL A 6 -2.20 14.69 -2.06
CA VAL A 6 -2.56 13.29 -1.77
C VAL A 6 -1.51 12.62 -0.89
N ALA A 7 -0.22 12.84 -1.17
CA ALA A 7 0.87 12.32 -0.35
C ALA A 7 0.89 12.94 1.06
N ALA A 8 0.64 14.25 1.19
CA ALA A 8 0.57 14.92 2.49
C ALA A 8 -0.57 14.36 3.34
N THR A 9 -1.78 14.24 2.78
CA THR A 9 -2.93 13.66 3.48
C THR A 9 -2.67 12.21 3.89
N ALA A 10 -2.01 11.40 3.05
CA ALA A 10 -1.66 10.04 3.43
C ALA A 10 -0.67 9.97 4.59
N GLU A 11 0.33 10.85 4.60
CA GLU A 11 1.28 10.95 5.72
C GLU A 11 0.58 11.43 6.99
N GLU A 12 -0.32 12.42 6.91
CA GLU A 12 -1.09 12.91 8.06
C GLU A 12 -1.94 11.80 8.69
N VAL A 13 -2.71 11.05 7.89
CA VAL A 13 -3.49 9.90 8.38
C VAL A 13 -2.58 8.89 9.05
N TYR A 14 -1.47 8.52 8.38
CA TYR A 14 -0.54 7.53 8.91
C TYR A 14 0.12 7.96 10.23
N LEU A 15 0.46 9.24 10.37
CA LEU A 15 1.06 9.76 11.61
C LEU A 15 0.07 9.77 12.77
N GLY A 16 -1.23 9.88 12.49
CA GLY A 16 -2.30 9.76 13.49
C GLY A 16 -2.53 8.34 14.00
N LEU A 17 -2.04 7.32 13.29
CA LEU A 17 -2.17 5.91 13.68
C LEU A 17 -1.22 5.56 14.83
N ASP A 18 -1.64 4.61 15.67
CA ASP A 18 -0.79 3.96 16.66
C ASP A 18 0.19 2.94 16.04
N GLU A 19 1.00 2.26 16.86
CA GLU A 19 2.02 1.34 16.36
C GLU A 19 1.42 0.11 15.66
N GLU A 20 0.31 -0.44 16.17
CA GLU A 20 -0.33 -1.63 15.61
C GLU A 20 -1.04 -1.28 14.30
N GLU A 21 -1.77 -0.18 14.28
CA GLU A 21 -2.44 0.37 13.11
C GLU A 21 -1.45 0.72 12.00
N ARG A 22 -0.26 1.25 12.32
CA ARG A 22 0.80 1.51 11.33
C ARG A 22 1.29 0.24 10.66
N LEU A 23 1.40 -0.86 11.40
CA LEU A 23 1.77 -2.16 10.84
C LEU A 23 0.66 -2.70 9.93
N VAL A 24 -0.60 -2.53 10.34
CA VAL A 24 -1.77 -2.87 9.52
C VAL A 24 -1.78 -2.03 8.23
N ALA A 25 -1.55 -0.73 8.31
CA ALA A 25 -1.50 0.17 7.15
C ALA A 25 -0.42 -0.25 6.16
N ARG A 26 0.80 -0.58 6.64
CA ARG A 26 1.87 -1.09 5.78
C ARG A 26 1.44 -2.37 5.04
N ARG A 27 0.82 -3.34 5.73
CA ARG A 27 0.32 -4.58 5.12
C ARG A 27 -0.79 -4.31 4.11
N LEU A 28 -1.72 -3.42 4.44
CA LEU A 28 -2.83 -3.01 3.58
C LEU A 28 -2.30 -2.44 2.25
N PHE A 29 -1.45 -1.41 2.30
CA PHE A 29 -0.90 -0.81 1.08
C PHE A 29 -0.03 -1.78 0.29
N GLY A 30 0.74 -2.64 0.94
CA GLY A 30 1.52 -3.69 0.25
C GLY A 30 0.63 -4.66 -0.54
N ARG A 31 -0.57 -4.99 -0.05
CA ARG A 31 -1.54 -5.84 -0.76
C ARG A 31 -2.20 -5.13 -1.95
N LEU A 32 -2.46 -3.82 -1.82
CA LEU A 32 -3.08 -2.97 -2.83
C LEU A 32 -2.10 -2.52 -3.93
N VAL A 33 -0.87 -3.03 -3.91
CA VAL A 33 0.15 -2.71 -4.87
C VAL A 33 0.69 -3.99 -5.51
N HIS A 34 0.88 -3.94 -6.82
CA HIS A 34 1.61 -4.96 -7.54
C HIS A 34 3.01 -4.44 -7.88
N ILE A 35 4.03 -5.22 -7.53
CA ILE A 35 5.43 -4.94 -7.85
C ILE A 35 5.85 -5.93 -8.94
N ALA A 36 6.06 -5.43 -10.15
CA ALA A 36 6.65 -6.21 -11.23
C ALA A 36 8.18 -6.05 -11.22
N ASP A 37 8.90 -7.09 -11.64
CA ASP A 37 10.37 -7.17 -11.53
C ASP A 37 11.13 -6.20 -12.43
N ASP A 38 10.49 -5.82 -13.53
CA ASP A 38 11.05 -5.14 -14.69
C ASP A 38 10.16 -3.97 -15.16
N THR A 39 8.87 -3.96 -14.77
CA THR A 39 7.85 -3.06 -15.33
C THR A 39 7.28 -2.01 -14.35
N GLY A 40 7.72 -1.99 -13.09
CA GLY A 40 7.42 -0.90 -12.15
C GLY A 40 6.41 -1.25 -11.04
N VAL A 41 5.85 -0.22 -10.41
CA VAL A 41 4.80 -0.33 -9.37
C VAL A 41 3.46 0.05 -9.98
N THR A 42 2.45 -0.79 -9.84
CA THR A 42 1.07 -0.47 -10.23
C THR A 42 0.11 -0.75 -9.08
N ARG A 43 -1.06 -0.10 -9.10
CA ARG A 43 -2.11 -0.42 -8.13
C ARG A 43 -2.71 -1.80 -8.46
N ARG A 44 -3.11 -2.51 -7.42
CA ARG A 44 -3.80 -3.79 -7.49
C ARG A 44 -5.13 -3.68 -6.76
N ARG A 45 -6.17 -4.25 -7.36
CA ARG A 45 -7.45 -4.43 -6.71
C ARG A 45 -7.47 -5.73 -5.90
N VAL A 46 -7.98 -5.67 -4.68
CA VAL A 46 -8.05 -6.80 -3.74
C VAL A 46 -9.46 -6.92 -3.19
N ALA A 47 -9.97 -8.14 -3.06
CA ALA A 47 -11.28 -8.35 -2.43
C ALA A 47 -11.21 -7.97 -0.95
N GLU A 48 -12.24 -7.29 -0.43
CA GLU A 48 -12.27 -6.80 0.95
C GLU A 48 -12.05 -7.92 1.99
N ARG A 49 -12.63 -9.10 1.74
CA ARG A 49 -12.43 -10.32 2.55
C ARG A 49 -10.97 -10.81 2.63
N GLU A 50 -10.09 -10.39 1.73
CA GLU A 50 -8.67 -10.76 1.71
C GLU A 50 -7.81 -9.81 2.55
N LEU A 51 -8.37 -8.70 3.03
CA LEU A 51 -7.66 -7.73 3.86
C LEU A 51 -7.63 -8.14 5.34
N GLY A 52 -8.59 -8.95 5.78
CA GLY A 52 -8.75 -9.34 7.18
C GLY A 52 -9.50 -8.29 7.99
N ASP A 53 -10.21 -8.72 9.04
CA ASP A 53 -11.05 -7.84 9.84
C ASP A 53 -10.23 -6.78 10.60
N GLU A 54 -9.00 -7.13 10.99
CA GLU A 54 -8.04 -6.21 11.63
C GLU A 54 -7.68 -4.98 10.76
N ALA A 55 -7.88 -5.08 9.44
CA ALA A 55 -7.57 -4.00 8.51
C ALA A 55 -8.75 -3.04 8.31
N ARG A 56 -9.93 -3.34 8.86
CA ARG A 56 -11.16 -2.60 8.59
C ARG A 56 -11.10 -1.16 9.08
N ASP A 57 -10.74 -0.96 10.34
CA ASP A 57 -10.71 0.38 10.94
C ASP A 57 -9.66 1.26 10.24
N VAL A 58 -8.49 0.70 9.97
CA VAL A 58 -7.43 1.38 9.22
C VAL A 58 -7.86 1.67 7.78
N LEU A 59 -8.48 0.72 7.09
CA LEU A 59 -9.02 0.92 5.74
C LEU A 59 -10.02 2.08 5.72
N ASP A 60 -10.94 2.13 6.68
CA ASP A 60 -11.99 3.15 6.74
C ASP A 60 -11.41 4.57 6.92
N LEU A 61 -10.30 4.72 7.67
CA LEU A 61 -9.58 6.00 7.76
C LEU A 61 -9.05 6.47 6.39
N PHE A 62 -8.42 5.57 5.62
CA PHE A 62 -7.90 5.89 4.29
C PHE A 62 -9.00 6.09 3.25
N VAL A 63 -10.14 5.39 3.39
CA VAL A 63 -11.34 5.61 2.55
C VAL A 63 -11.98 6.97 2.85
N GLY A 64 -12.07 7.35 4.13
CA GLY A 64 -12.60 8.65 4.56
C GLY A 64 -11.83 9.83 3.96
N GLN A 65 -10.52 9.67 3.80
CA GLN A 65 -9.65 10.65 3.13
C GLN A 65 -9.53 10.47 1.60
N ARG A 66 -10.30 9.56 1.00
CA ARG A 66 -10.30 9.25 -0.44
C ARG A 66 -8.94 8.80 -0.99
N LEU A 67 -8.09 8.24 -0.14
CA LEU A 67 -6.79 7.69 -0.53
C LEU A 67 -6.96 6.25 -1.05
N VAL A 68 -7.93 5.54 -0.49
CA VAL A 68 -8.36 4.21 -0.90
C VAL A 68 -9.84 4.27 -1.30
N THR A 69 -10.25 3.41 -2.23
CA THR A 69 -11.63 3.25 -2.64
C THR A 69 -12.05 1.82 -2.39
N ALA A 70 -13.13 1.63 -1.62
CA ALA A 70 -13.79 0.35 -1.42
C ALA A 70 -15.14 0.35 -2.17
N ARG A 71 -15.32 -0.64 -3.05
CA ARG A 71 -16.51 -0.82 -3.90
C ARG A 71 -16.89 -2.30 -3.91
N ALA A 72 -18.04 -2.62 -4.50
CA ALA A 72 -18.52 -4.00 -4.61
C ALA A 72 -17.54 -4.94 -5.33
N ASP A 73 -16.70 -4.40 -6.22
CA ASP A 73 -15.69 -5.15 -6.98
C ASP A 73 -14.32 -5.22 -6.28
N GLY A 74 -14.14 -4.54 -5.14
CA GLY A 74 -12.97 -4.65 -4.28
C GLY A 74 -12.44 -3.31 -3.77
N VAL A 75 -11.24 -3.40 -3.18
CA VAL A 75 -10.50 -2.29 -2.59
C VAL A 75 -9.28 -1.99 -3.44
N GLU A 76 -9.04 -0.72 -3.72
CA GLU A 76 -7.87 -0.24 -4.49
C GLU A 76 -7.43 1.17 -4.08
N ILE A 77 -6.19 1.53 -4.40
CA ILE A 77 -5.70 2.91 -4.23
C ILE A 77 -6.41 3.84 -5.22
N ALA A 78 -6.94 4.95 -4.71
CA ALA A 78 -7.74 5.89 -5.48
C ALA A 78 -6.92 6.63 -6.56
N HIS A 79 -5.67 6.98 -6.24
CA HIS A 79 -4.79 7.75 -7.11
C HIS A 79 -3.39 7.12 -7.19
N GLU A 80 -2.94 6.80 -8.42
CA GLU A 80 -1.59 6.25 -8.63
C GLU A 80 -0.47 7.21 -8.21
N ALA A 81 -0.75 8.52 -8.16
CA ALA A 81 0.16 9.52 -7.60
C ALA A 81 0.67 9.14 -6.20
N LEU A 82 -0.14 8.44 -5.39
CA LEU A 82 0.25 7.99 -4.06
C LEU A 82 1.45 7.03 -4.11
N LEU A 83 1.54 6.18 -5.13
CA LEU A 83 2.63 5.20 -5.31
C LEU A 83 3.99 5.87 -5.49
N PHE A 84 4.00 7.07 -6.08
CA PHE A 84 5.22 7.78 -6.49
C PHE A 84 5.55 8.96 -5.57
N ALA A 85 4.52 9.66 -5.09
CA ALA A 85 4.65 10.91 -4.34
C ALA A 85 4.69 10.72 -2.83
N TRP A 86 4.20 9.59 -2.28
CA TRP A 86 4.27 9.31 -0.84
C TRP A 86 5.57 8.58 -0.48
N PRO A 87 6.56 9.24 0.15
CA PRO A 87 7.89 8.66 0.32
C PRO A 87 7.90 7.39 1.18
N ARG A 88 6.98 7.31 2.15
CA ARG A 88 6.84 6.18 3.06
C ARG A 88 6.38 4.92 2.34
N LEU A 89 5.36 5.03 1.49
CA LEU A 89 4.90 3.91 0.67
C LEU A 89 6.02 3.43 -0.25
N ARG A 90 6.72 4.36 -0.91
CA ARG A 90 7.86 4.01 -1.75
C ARG A 90 8.95 3.23 -0.98
N ALA A 91 9.28 3.68 0.23
CA ALA A 91 10.25 2.99 1.08
C ALA A 91 9.81 1.55 1.44
N TRP A 92 8.52 1.33 1.70
CA TRP A 92 8.01 -0.02 1.94
C TRP A 92 8.13 -0.90 0.70
N LEU A 93 7.75 -0.39 -0.47
CA LEU A 93 7.82 -1.13 -1.73
C LEU A 93 9.27 -1.47 -2.12
N ASP A 94 10.21 -0.57 -1.86
CA ASP A 94 11.63 -0.80 -2.10
C ASP A 94 12.23 -1.85 -1.15
N ALA A 95 11.80 -1.85 0.12
CA ALA A 95 12.17 -2.88 1.08
C ALA A 95 11.63 -4.27 0.65
N ASP A 96 10.38 -4.33 0.19
CA ASP A 96 9.75 -5.56 -0.26
C ASP A 96 10.43 -6.10 -1.54
N ARG A 97 10.83 -5.23 -2.48
CA ARG A 97 11.67 -5.61 -3.65
C ARG A 97 13.00 -6.23 -3.25
N ALA A 98 13.69 -5.63 -2.28
CA ALA A 98 14.97 -6.15 -1.80
C ALA A 98 14.81 -7.54 -1.17
N GLY A 99 13.72 -7.76 -0.43
CA GLY A 99 13.34 -9.07 0.10
C GLY A 99 13.10 -10.10 -1.01
N LEU A 100 12.30 -9.76 -2.02
CA LEU A 100 12.01 -10.64 -3.16
C LEU A 100 13.27 -11.03 -3.94
N ARG A 101 14.18 -10.08 -4.20
CA ARG A 101 15.46 -10.34 -4.88
C ARG A 101 16.36 -11.28 -4.07
N THR A 102 16.36 -11.14 -2.74
CA THR A 102 17.15 -12.00 -1.85
C THR A 102 16.60 -13.43 -1.85
N HIS A 103 15.28 -13.61 -1.79
CA HIS A 103 14.65 -14.92 -1.82
C HIS A 103 14.94 -15.67 -3.14
N ARG A 104 14.90 -14.99 -4.29
CA ARG A 104 15.18 -15.63 -5.59
C ARG A 104 16.61 -16.15 -5.74
N ARG A 105 17.60 -15.49 -5.14
CA ARG A 105 18.99 -15.97 -5.17
C ARG A 105 19.17 -17.27 -4.39
N LEU A 106 18.32 -17.54 -3.39
CA LEU A 106 18.35 -18.78 -2.62
C LEU A 106 17.58 -19.91 -3.32
N THR A 107 16.55 -19.61 -4.12
CA THR A 107 15.76 -20.62 -4.83
C THR A 107 16.33 -20.98 -6.21
N ALA A 108 17.06 -20.08 -6.88
CA ALA A 108 17.64 -20.31 -8.20
C ALA A 108 18.96 -21.11 -8.21
N GLY A 109 19.33 -21.72 -7.08
CA GLY A 109 20.54 -22.53 -6.90
C GLY A 109 20.28 -23.96 -6.44
N ALA A 110 19.11 -24.52 -6.74
CA ALA A 110 18.74 -25.91 -6.46
C ALA A 110 18.46 -26.68 -7.76
#